data_AF-A0A5C7UWP8-F1
#
_entry.id   AF-A0A5C7UWP8-F1
#
_cell.length_a   1.000
_cell.length_b   1.000
_cell.length_c   1.000
_cell.angle_alpha   90.00
_cell.angle_beta   90.00
_cell.angle_gamma   90.00
#
_symmetry.space_group_name_H-M   'P 1'
#
loop_
_entity.id
_entity.type
_entity.pdbx_description
1 polymer ?
#
loop_
_entity_poly.entity_id
_entity_poly.type
_entity_poly.pdbx_seq_one_letter_code
_entity_poly.pdbx_strand_id
1 'polypeptide(L)'
;MSTTTAIPLAELGGRRPDGLGSVQVQMDPSVQIGTAKCFAIYGKGGIGKSTTSSNLSAAFSKLGKRVLQIGCDPKHDSTFTLTKRMLPTVIDVLETVDFHAEELRVEDFVYEGYNGVMCVEAGGPPAGTGCGGYVVGQTVKLLKEHHLLEDTDVVIFDVLGDVVCGGFAAPLQHADRAMIVTANDFDSIFAMNRIVQAIGAKA
;
A
#
# COMPACT_ATOMS: atom_id res chain seq x y z
N MET A 1 1.73 -22.73 -50.10
CA MET A 1 0.53 -23.20 -49.39
C MET A 1 0.80 -23.02 -47.90
N SER A 2 0.31 -21.92 -47.32
CA SER A 2 0.42 -21.66 -45.87
C SER A 2 -0.95 -21.92 -45.27
N THR A 3 -1.13 -23.04 -44.60
CA THR A 3 -2.35 -23.37 -43.86
C THR A 3 -2.28 -22.70 -42.50
N THR A 4 -2.93 -21.54 -42.37
CA THR A 4 -3.21 -20.93 -41.07
C THR A 4 -4.26 -21.76 -40.36
N THR A 5 -3.88 -22.40 -39.25
CA THR A 5 -4.82 -23.10 -38.36
C THR A 5 -5.61 -22.05 -37.57
N ALA A 6 -6.85 -21.77 -37.98
CA ALA A 6 -7.77 -20.99 -37.17
C ALA A 6 -8.50 -21.92 -36.20
N ILE A 7 -8.33 -21.70 -34.89
CA ILE A 7 -9.10 -22.41 -33.86
C ILE A 7 -10.47 -21.72 -33.74
N PRO A 8 -11.59 -22.42 -33.94
CA PRO A 8 -12.92 -21.84 -33.76
C PRO A 8 -13.15 -21.47 -32.29
N LEU A 9 -13.46 -20.21 -32.02
CA LEU A 9 -13.72 -19.67 -30.68
C LEU A 9 -14.83 -20.43 -29.92
N ALA A 10 -15.70 -21.16 -30.64
CA ALA A 10 -16.77 -21.98 -30.08
C ALA A 10 -16.28 -23.20 -29.27
N GLU A 11 -15.06 -23.70 -29.52
CA GLU A 11 -14.48 -24.82 -28.76
C GLU A 11 -13.90 -24.42 -27.40
N LEU A 12 -13.85 -23.11 -27.09
CA LEU A 12 -13.46 -22.58 -25.78
C LEU A 12 -14.64 -22.55 -24.78
N GLY A 13 -15.79 -23.13 -25.13
CA GLY A 13 -17.05 -23.13 -24.38
C GLY A 13 -17.09 -23.98 -23.10
N GLY A 14 -15.96 -24.16 -22.41
CA GLY A 14 -15.92 -24.73 -21.07
C GLY A 14 -15.28 -23.73 -20.12
N ARG A 15 -16.05 -23.20 -19.15
CA ARG A 15 -15.49 -22.52 -17.97
C ARG A 15 -14.57 -23.51 -17.26
N ARG A 16 -13.27 -23.44 -17.55
CA ARG A 16 -12.26 -24.05 -16.68
C ARG A 16 -12.39 -23.33 -15.34
N PRO A 17 -12.56 -24.04 -14.21
CA PRO A 17 -12.45 -23.40 -12.91
C PRO A 17 -11.06 -22.78 -12.82
N ASP A 18 -11.04 -21.47 -12.68
CA ASP A 18 -9.87 -20.71 -12.30
C ASP A 18 -9.35 -21.25 -10.96
N GLY A 19 -8.13 -21.79 -10.95
CA GLY A 19 -7.41 -22.01 -9.69
C GLY A 19 -7.18 -23.44 -9.21
N LEU A 20 -7.13 -24.44 -10.09
CA LEU A 20 -6.68 -25.80 -9.69
C LEU A 20 -5.22 -25.87 -9.19
N GLY A 21 -4.45 -24.77 -9.25
CA GLY A 21 -3.09 -24.68 -8.70
C GLY A 21 -2.90 -23.58 -7.64
N SER A 22 -3.95 -22.83 -7.29
CA SER A 22 -3.87 -21.75 -6.29
C SER A 22 -4.78 -22.08 -5.11
N VAL A 23 -4.28 -21.86 -3.89
CA VAL A 23 -5.10 -21.95 -2.67
C VAL A 23 -6.21 -20.91 -2.78
N GLN A 24 -7.44 -21.38 -2.99
CA GLN A 24 -8.61 -20.53 -2.96
C GLN A 24 -8.94 -20.22 -1.51
N VAL A 25 -8.70 -18.98 -1.09
CA VAL A 25 -9.08 -18.51 0.24
C VAL A 25 -10.59 -18.41 0.27
N GLN A 26 -11.26 -19.33 0.96
CA GLN A 26 -12.67 -19.17 1.29
C GLN A 26 -12.78 -18.22 2.48
N MET A 27 -13.56 -17.15 2.31
CA MET A 27 -13.83 -16.22 3.40
C MET A 27 -14.63 -16.93 4.48
N ASP A 28 -14.07 -17.00 5.68
CA ASP A 28 -14.83 -17.43 6.85
C ASP A 28 -15.80 -16.30 7.23
N PRO A 29 -17.12 -16.53 7.12
CA PRO A 29 -18.14 -15.52 7.40
C PRO A 29 -18.18 -15.11 8.89
N SER A 30 -17.45 -15.80 9.77
CA SER A 30 -17.33 -15.47 11.19
C SER A 30 -16.16 -14.53 11.51
N VAL A 31 -15.29 -14.20 10.54
CA VAL A 31 -14.14 -13.33 10.77
C VAL A 31 -14.60 -11.90 11.09
N GLN A 32 -14.53 -11.57 12.37
CA GLN A 32 -14.78 -10.22 12.88
C GLN A 32 -13.44 -9.49 13.02
N ILE A 33 -13.24 -8.45 12.21
CA ILE A 33 -12.15 -7.49 12.39
C ILE A 33 -12.59 -6.55 13.52
N GLY A 34 -12.20 -6.86 14.77
CA GLY A 34 -12.67 -6.14 15.96
C GLY A 34 -11.95 -4.83 16.30
N THR A 35 -10.72 -4.66 15.83
CA THR A 35 -9.90 -3.43 15.97
C THR A 35 -9.29 -3.09 14.62
N ALA A 36 -8.87 -1.83 14.42
CA ALA A 36 -8.08 -1.42 13.26
C ALA A 36 -6.95 -2.44 13.03
N LYS A 37 -6.94 -3.08 11.85
CA LYS A 37 -5.84 -3.96 11.45
C LYS A 37 -4.88 -3.21 10.57
N CYS A 38 -3.64 -3.12 11.03
CA CYS A 38 -2.63 -2.33 10.37
C CYS A 38 -1.62 -3.24 9.65
N PHE A 39 -1.50 -3.06 8.33
CA PHE A 39 -0.61 -3.82 7.47
C PHE A 39 0.48 -2.92 6.91
N ALA A 40 1.73 -3.38 6.92
CA ALA A 40 2.81 -2.73 6.20
C ALA A 40 3.29 -3.61 5.05
N ILE A 41 3.18 -3.08 3.83
CA ILE A 41 3.51 -3.78 2.58
C ILE A 41 4.89 -3.32 2.11
N TYR A 42 5.82 -4.27 2.07
CA TYR A 42 7.20 -4.11 1.61
C TYR A 42 7.50 -5.03 0.42
N GLY A 43 8.71 -4.97 -0.14
CA GLY A 43 9.15 -5.77 -1.28
C GLY A 43 9.93 -4.95 -2.29
N LYS A 44 10.73 -5.58 -3.15
CA LYS A 44 11.63 -4.91 -4.12
C LYS A 44 10.97 -3.73 -4.88
N GLY A 45 11.74 -2.70 -5.21
CA GLY A 45 11.32 -1.65 -6.14
C GLY A 45 10.71 -2.21 -7.42
N GLY A 46 9.52 -1.73 -7.81
CA GLY A 46 8.82 -2.19 -9.01
C GLY A 46 8.17 -3.57 -8.95
N ILE A 47 8.19 -4.27 -7.81
CA ILE A 47 7.62 -5.63 -7.69
C ILE A 47 6.08 -5.69 -7.73
N GLY A 48 5.40 -4.54 -7.65
CA GLY A 48 3.93 -4.46 -7.63
C GLY A 48 3.32 -4.24 -6.24
N LYS A 49 4.04 -3.61 -5.29
CA LYS A 49 3.52 -3.24 -3.96
C LYS A 49 2.25 -2.39 -4.08
N SER A 50 2.34 -1.21 -4.69
CA SER A 50 1.22 -0.27 -4.84
C SER A 50 0.02 -0.88 -5.56
N THR A 51 0.26 -1.71 -6.59
CA THR A 51 -0.78 -2.48 -7.26
C THR A 51 -1.47 -3.47 -6.32
N THR A 52 -0.71 -4.14 -5.47
CA THR A 52 -1.25 -5.06 -4.46
C THR A 52 -2.01 -4.30 -3.39
N SER A 53 -1.42 -3.23 -2.85
CA SER A 53 -1.99 -2.37 -1.81
C SER A 53 -3.33 -1.77 -2.23
N SER A 54 -3.42 -1.17 -3.41
CA SER A 54 -4.67 -0.54 -3.88
C SER A 54 -5.79 -1.54 -4.14
N ASN A 55 -5.48 -2.69 -4.75
CA ASN A 55 -6.48 -3.74 -4.95
C ASN A 55 -6.89 -4.40 -3.63
N LEU A 56 -5.98 -4.55 -2.67
CA LEU A 56 -6.28 -5.06 -1.34
C LEU A 56 -7.19 -4.08 -0.58
N SER A 57 -6.92 -2.78 -0.66
CA SER A 57 -7.80 -1.74 -0.10
C SER A 57 -9.20 -1.78 -0.71
N ALA A 58 -9.29 -1.88 -2.04
CA ALA A 58 -10.56 -2.01 -2.75
C ALA A 58 -11.31 -3.32 -2.40
N ALA A 59 -10.57 -4.41 -2.16
CA ALA A 59 -11.16 -5.67 -1.72
C ALA A 59 -11.74 -5.53 -0.30
N PHE A 60 -10.99 -4.98 0.66
CA PHE A 60 -11.48 -4.75 2.01
C PHE A 60 -12.69 -3.83 2.05
N SER A 61 -12.73 -2.76 1.24
CA SER A 61 -13.91 -1.88 1.19
C SER A 61 -15.14 -2.59 0.64
N LYS A 62 -14.98 -3.50 -0.33
CA LYS A 62 -16.08 -4.36 -0.80
C LYS A 62 -16.59 -5.36 0.25
N LEU A 63 -15.78 -5.65 1.27
CA LEU A 63 -16.18 -6.43 2.45
C LEU A 63 -16.81 -5.56 3.55
N GLY A 64 -17.15 -4.31 3.22
CA GLY A 64 -17.78 -3.36 4.14
C GLY A 64 -16.83 -2.81 5.21
N LYS A 65 -15.51 -2.85 4.97
CA LYS A 65 -14.52 -2.29 5.89
C LYS A 65 -14.20 -0.85 5.52
N ARG A 66 -14.04 0.00 6.54
CA ARG A 66 -13.41 1.31 6.40
C ARG A 66 -11.91 1.09 6.24
N VAL A 67 -11.34 1.65 5.18
CA VAL A 67 -9.93 1.42 4.81
C VAL A 67 -9.22 2.75 4.64
N LEU A 68 -8.02 2.84 5.20
CA LEU A 68 -7.07 3.92 4.97
C LEU A 68 -5.82 3.35 4.31
N GLN A 69 -5.48 3.82 3.11
CA GLN A 69 -4.23 3.51 2.43
C GLN A 69 -3.29 4.72 2.48
N ILE A 70 -2.04 4.46 2.87
CA ILE A 70 -1.00 5.48 3.03
C ILE A 70 0.19 5.10 2.14
N GLY A 71 0.45 5.91 1.12
CA GLY A 71 1.64 5.83 0.29
C GLY A 71 2.86 6.37 1.02
N CYS A 72 3.83 5.50 1.30
CA CYS A 72 5.10 5.82 1.96
C CYS A 72 6.27 5.69 0.99
N ASP A 73 6.11 6.28 -0.20
CA ASP A 73 7.09 6.29 -1.28
C ASP A 73 7.21 7.73 -1.83
N PRO A 74 8.43 8.28 -1.98
CA PRO A 74 8.66 9.56 -2.64
C PRO A 74 8.04 9.68 -4.04
N LYS A 75 7.77 8.56 -4.72
CA LYS A 75 7.11 8.51 -6.02
C LYS A 75 5.62 8.89 -5.98
N HIS A 76 5.00 8.82 -4.79
CA HIS A 76 3.63 9.28 -4.50
C HIS A 76 2.54 8.79 -5.49
N ASP A 77 2.68 7.56 -5.99
CA ASP A 77 1.75 6.89 -6.90
C ASP A 77 1.16 5.60 -6.28
N SER A 78 1.01 5.57 -4.96
CA SER A 78 0.43 4.42 -4.27
C SER A 78 -1.08 4.29 -4.52
N THR A 79 -1.77 5.42 -4.43
CA THR A 79 -3.23 5.54 -4.36
C THR A 79 -3.86 6.04 -5.65
N PHE A 80 -3.07 6.36 -6.69
CA PHE A 80 -3.60 6.94 -7.93
C PHE A 80 -4.67 6.07 -8.61
N THR A 81 -4.60 4.74 -8.44
CA THR A 81 -5.61 3.81 -8.98
C THR A 81 -6.94 3.86 -8.23
N LEU A 82 -6.92 4.22 -6.94
CA LEU A 82 -8.12 4.40 -6.12
C LEU A 82 -8.78 5.75 -6.40
N THR A 83 -8.00 6.80 -6.62
CA THR A 83 -8.51 8.17 -6.78
C THR A 83 -8.62 8.64 -8.23
N LYS A 84 -8.02 7.90 -9.17
CA LYS A 84 -7.94 8.20 -10.62
C LYS A 84 -7.19 9.49 -10.94
N ARG A 85 -6.39 10.01 -10.00
CA ARG A 85 -5.55 11.20 -10.15
C ARG A 85 -4.35 11.13 -9.22
N MET A 86 -3.34 11.96 -9.48
CA MET A 86 -2.27 12.19 -8.51
C MET A 86 -2.82 13.13 -7.42
N LEU A 87 -2.67 12.73 -6.16
CA LEU A 87 -3.08 13.54 -5.02
C LEU A 87 -1.98 14.54 -4.64
N PRO A 88 -2.33 15.70 -4.07
CA PRO A 88 -1.39 16.48 -3.29
C PRO A 88 -0.82 15.61 -2.16
N THR A 89 0.48 15.69 -1.94
CA THR A 89 1.15 14.90 -0.91
C THR A 89 1.17 15.65 0.43
N VAL A 90 1.43 14.93 1.52
CA VAL A 90 1.56 15.51 2.86
C VAL A 90 2.68 16.56 2.88
N ILE A 91 3.79 16.34 2.17
CA ILE A 91 4.86 17.34 2.09
C ILE A 91 4.43 18.60 1.32
N ASP A 92 3.64 18.45 0.24
CA ASP A 92 3.11 19.60 -0.50
C ASP A 92 2.17 20.44 0.38
N VAL A 93 1.31 19.78 1.14
CA VAL A 93 0.35 20.43 2.04
C VAL A 93 1.08 21.13 3.19
N LEU A 94 2.11 20.51 3.76
CA LEU A 94 2.95 21.13 4.79
C LEU A 94 3.67 22.38 4.26
N GLU A 95 4.11 22.38 3.00
CA GLU A 95 4.75 23.56 2.40
C GLU A 95 3.79 24.76 2.34
N THR A 96 2.48 24.54 2.17
CA THR A 96 1.49 25.62 2.13
C THR A 96 1.29 26.35 3.46
N VAL A 97 1.70 25.73 4.58
CA VAL A 97 1.62 26.27 5.94
C VAL A 97 3.01 26.50 6.56
N ASP A 98 4.04 26.63 5.73
CA ASP A 98 5.44 26.83 6.17
C ASP A 98 5.89 25.78 7.21
N PHE A 99 5.45 24.53 7.02
CA PHE A 99 5.74 23.37 7.88
C PHE A 99 5.18 23.43 9.32
N HIS A 100 4.21 24.30 9.59
CA HIS A 100 3.45 24.34 10.85
C HIS A 100 2.32 23.28 10.81
N ALA A 101 2.66 22.04 11.17
CA ALA A 101 1.74 20.90 11.09
C ALA A 101 0.45 21.06 11.91
N GLU A 102 0.49 21.86 12.98
CA GLU A 102 -0.66 22.19 13.83
C GLU A 102 -1.76 23.00 13.13
N GLU A 103 -1.46 23.62 11.98
CA GLU A 103 -2.43 24.34 11.17
C GLU A 103 -3.22 23.42 10.24
N LEU A 104 -2.75 22.18 10.03
CA LEU A 104 -3.36 21.23 9.11
C LEU A 104 -4.58 20.53 9.73
N ARG A 105 -5.55 20.27 8.87
CA ARG A 105 -6.71 19.43 9.15
C ARG A 105 -6.63 18.15 8.35
N VAL A 106 -7.37 17.14 8.80
CA VAL A 106 -7.45 15.83 8.13
C VAL A 106 -7.88 15.98 6.68
N GLU A 107 -8.88 16.82 6.40
CA GLU A 107 -9.35 17.09 5.04
C GLU A 107 -8.31 17.72 4.08
N ASP A 108 -7.20 18.26 4.59
CA ASP A 108 -6.17 18.89 3.73
C ASP A 108 -5.27 17.84 3.06
N PHE A 109 -5.10 16.66 3.67
CA PHE A 109 -4.17 15.63 3.20
C PHE A 109 -4.76 14.22 3.12
N VAL A 110 -6.01 14.01 3.55
CA VAL A 110 -6.73 12.74 3.40
C VAL A 110 -7.83 12.89 2.35
N TYR A 111 -7.78 12.04 1.32
CA TYR A 111 -8.66 12.11 0.17
C TYR A 111 -9.48 10.84 0.00
N GLU A 112 -10.76 10.96 -0.29
CA GLU A 112 -11.61 9.81 -0.59
C GLU A 112 -11.35 9.27 -2.01
N GLY A 113 -11.23 7.95 -2.11
CA GLY A 113 -11.05 7.20 -3.36
C GLY A 113 -12.19 6.20 -3.62
N TYR A 114 -11.86 5.15 -4.37
CA TYR A 114 -12.82 4.12 -4.77
C TYR A 114 -13.53 3.48 -3.55
N ASN A 115 -14.86 3.47 -3.59
CA ASN A 115 -15.71 2.81 -2.59
C ASN A 115 -15.41 3.25 -1.14
N GLY A 116 -15.16 4.54 -0.92
CA GLY A 116 -14.92 5.13 0.41
C GLY A 116 -13.55 4.82 1.01
N VAL A 117 -12.59 4.30 0.23
CA VAL A 117 -11.21 4.10 0.70
C VAL A 117 -10.55 5.47 0.86
N MET A 118 -10.08 5.77 2.07
CA MET A 118 -9.33 7.00 2.36
C MET A 118 -7.87 6.83 1.91
N CYS A 119 -7.32 7.86 1.29
CA CYS A 119 -6.02 7.84 0.62
C CYS A 119 -5.15 8.98 1.12
N VAL A 120 -3.90 8.68 1.46
CA VAL A 120 -2.86 9.65 1.82
C VAL A 120 -1.60 9.33 1.03
N GLU A 121 -0.90 10.33 0.54
CA GLU A 121 0.44 10.19 -0.07
C GLU A 121 1.44 11.00 0.75
N ALA A 122 2.46 10.35 1.32
CA ALA A 122 3.49 11.07 2.06
C ALA A 122 4.28 12.03 1.16
N GLY A 123 4.55 11.60 -0.07
CA GLY A 123 5.47 12.29 -0.96
C GLY A 123 6.91 12.16 -0.50
N GLY A 124 7.75 13.03 -1.04
CA GLY A 124 9.17 13.06 -0.72
C GLY A 124 9.87 14.19 -1.47
N PRO A 125 11.13 14.45 -1.13
CA PRO A 125 11.94 15.43 -1.84
C PRO A 125 12.17 14.99 -3.30
N PRO A 126 12.48 15.93 -4.20
CA PRO A 126 12.90 15.61 -5.56
C PRO A 126 14.03 14.58 -5.60
N ALA A 127 14.02 13.72 -6.62
CA ALA A 127 15.01 12.66 -6.78
C ALA A 127 16.44 13.20 -6.66
N GLY A 128 17.24 12.59 -5.79
CA GLY A 128 18.62 12.99 -5.53
C GLY A 128 18.81 14.09 -4.49
N THR A 129 17.74 14.57 -3.83
CA THR A 129 17.82 15.58 -2.76
C THR A 129 17.11 15.12 -1.48
N GLY A 130 17.46 15.71 -0.34
CA GLY A 130 16.79 15.48 0.95
C GLY A 130 16.83 14.03 1.46
N CYS A 131 15.87 13.68 2.32
CA CYS A 131 15.71 12.34 2.88
C CYS A 131 14.23 11.92 2.84
N GLY A 132 13.86 11.04 1.90
CA GLY A 132 12.49 10.52 1.80
C GLY A 132 12.02 9.83 3.08
N GLY A 133 12.93 9.17 3.80
CA GLY A 133 12.62 8.54 5.08
C GLY A 133 12.18 9.56 6.14
N TYR A 134 12.71 10.78 6.14
CA TYR A 134 12.27 11.83 7.06
C TYR A 134 10.81 12.23 6.81
N VAL A 135 10.44 12.45 5.54
CA VAL A 135 9.07 12.82 5.13
C VAL A 135 8.07 11.72 5.50
N VAL A 136 8.41 10.45 5.25
CA VAL A 136 7.58 9.32 5.66
C VAL A 136 7.43 9.26 7.19
N GLY A 137 8.53 9.45 7.93
CA GLY A 137 8.48 9.48 9.39
C GLY A 137 7.58 10.59 9.95
N GLN A 138 7.68 11.80 9.40
CA GLN A 138 6.80 12.91 9.79
C GLN A 138 5.34 12.66 9.40
N THR A 139 5.11 12.07 8.22
CA THR A 139 3.76 11.69 7.80
C THR A 139 3.12 10.70 8.77
N VAL A 140 3.84 9.64 9.15
CA VAL A 140 3.35 8.65 10.12
C VAL A 140 3.07 9.30 11.48
N LYS A 141 3.91 10.24 11.91
CA LYS A 141 3.70 11.01 13.14
C LYS A 141 2.42 11.85 13.07
N LEU A 142 2.23 12.61 12.00
CA LEU A 142 1.03 13.43 11.77
C LEU A 142 -0.25 12.57 11.77
N LEU A 143 -0.23 11.46 11.05
CA LEU A 143 -1.37 10.52 11.01
C LEU A 143 -1.75 9.99 12.40
N LYS A 144 -0.76 9.75 13.26
CA LYS A 144 -0.98 9.32 14.64
C LYS A 144 -1.57 10.43 15.50
N GLU A 145 -1.05 11.66 15.38
CA GLU A 145 -1.54 12.83 16.13
C GLU A 145 -3.02 13.16 15.79
N HIS A 146 -3.46 12.84 14.58
CA HIS A 146 -4.86 12.96 14.16
C HIS A 146 -5.70 11.69 14.38
N HIS A 147 -5.21 10.68 15.10
CA HIS A 147 -5.92 9.43 15.42
C HIS A 147 -6.39 8.60 14.20
N LEU A 148 -5.83 8.85 13.01
CA LEU A 148 -6.27 8.22 11.76
C LEU A 148 -5.96 6.71 11.67
N LEU A 149 -5.07 6.22 12.53
CA LEU A 149 -4.72 4.80 12.60
C LEU A 149 -5.70 4.00 13.48
N GLU A 150 -6.54 4.67 14.26
CA GLU A 150 -7.48 4.06 15.22
C GLU A 150 -8.93 4.15 14.74
N ASP A 151 -9.29 5.21 14.00
CA ASP A 151 -10.66 5.49 13.56
C ASP A 151 -11.12 4.73 12.30
N THR A 152 -10.37 3.69 11.89
CA THR A 152 -10.65 2.87 10.69
C THR A 152 -10.58 1.37 11.00
N ASP A 153 -11.11 0.53 10.12
CA ASP A 153 -11.10 -0.93 10.34
C ASP A 153 -9.81 -1.56 9.80
N VAL A 154 -9.24 -0.99 8.73
CA VAL A 154 -8.01 -1.46 8.09
C VAL A 154 -7.12 -0.27 7.71
N VAL A 155 -5.83 -0.36 8.05
CA VAL A 155 -4.79 0.56 7.59
C VAL A 155 -3.80 -0.21 6.74
N ILE A 156 -3.45 0.32 5.56
CA ILE A 156 -2.45 -0.26 4.66
C ILE A 156 -1.36 0.78 4.38
N PHE A 157 -0.16 0.54 4.92
CA PHE A 157 1.05 1.27 4.55
C PHE A 157 1.70 0.62 3.34
N ASP A 158 1.80 1.35 2.24
CA ASP A 158 2.52 0.94 1.04
C ASP A 158 3.91 1.58 1.03
N VAL A 159 4.95 0.81 1.39
CA VAL A 159 6.26 1.38 1.76
C VAL A 159 7.30 1.13 0.67
N LEU A 160 8.16 2.13 0.44
CA LEU A 160 9.30 2.01 -0.48
C LEU A 160 10.14 0.75 -0.18
N GLY A 161 10.48 0.06 -1.26
CA GLY A 161 10.84 -1.35 -1.24
C GLY A 161 12.28 -1.74 -0.95
N ASP A 162 13.20 -0.81 -1.18
CA ASP A 162 14.63 -1.13 -1.29
C ASP A 162 15.41 -0.81 0.00
N VAL A 163 14.76 -0.13 0.94
CA VAL A 163 15.36 0.33 2.20
C VAL A 163 14.37 0.21 3.35
N VAL A 164 14.86 -0.36 4.45
CA VAL A 164 14.14 -0.38 5.75
C VAL A 164 15.01 0.36 6.76
N CYS A 165 15.21 1.66 6.52
CA CYS A 165 16.03 2.52 7.37
C CYS A 165 15.24 3.76 7.82
N GLY A 166 15.62 4.32 8.97
CA GLY A 166 15.03 5.54 9.49
C GLY A 166 13.50 5.53 9.47
N GLY A 167 12.90 6.56 8.88
CA GLY A 167 11.44 6.68 8.82
C GLY A 167 10.73 5.77 7.82
N PHE A 168 11.42 5.12 6.87
CA PHE A 168 10.78 4.04 6.07
C PHE A 168 10.46 2.80 6.94
N ALA A 169 11.07 2.70 8.12
CA ALA A 169 10.72 1.68 9.10
C ALA A 169 9.70 2.17 10.14
N ALA A 170 9.19 3.41 10.04
CA ALA A 170 8.18 3.94 10.95
C ALA A 170 6.83 3.18 10.86
N PRO A 171 6.32 2.79 9.68
CA PRO A 171 5.12 1.97 9.58
C PRO A 171 5.15 0.68 10.41
N LEU A 172 6.33 0.04 10.55
CA LEU A 172 6.49 -1.19 11.34
C LEU A 172 6.21 -0.99 12.84
N GLN A 173 6.24 0.24 13.36
CA GLN A 173 5.91 0.51 14.77
C GLN A 173 4.40 0.48 15.03
N HIS A 174 3.59 0.54 13.97
CA HIS A 174 2.13 0.62 14.03
C HIS A 174 1.45 -0.57 13.36
N ALA A 175 2.18 -1.34 12.55
CA ALA A 175 1.64 -2.49 11.84
C ALA A 175 1.52 -3.73 12.72
N ASP A 176 0.35 -4.38 12.70
CA ASP A 176 0.15 -5.71 13.27
C ASP A 176 0.87 -6.78 12.46
N ARG A 177 0.96 -6.59 11.14
CA ARG A 177 1.50 -7.56 10.19
C ARG A 177 2.30 -6.85 9.11
N ALA A 178 3.46 -7.40 8.79
CA ALA A 178 4.21 -7.03 7.59
C ALA A 178 3.95 -8.06 6.50
N MET A 179 3.66 -7.58 5.29
CA MET A 179 3.52 -8.41 4.08
C MET A 179 4.63 -8.02 3.11
N ILE A 180 5.27 -9.02 2.48
CA ILE A 180 6.34 -8.78 1.52
C ILE A 180 5.92 -9.31 0.15
N VAL A 181 5.85 -8.40 -0.83
CA VAL A 181 5.58 -8.75 -2.22
C VAL A 181 6.89 -9.19 -2.88
N THR A 182 6.89 -10.37 -3.47
CA THR A 182 8.04 -10.95 -4.18
C THR A 182 7.58 -11.67 -5.43
N ALA A 183 8.50 -11.87 -6.38
CA ALA A 183 8.31 -12.76 -7.51
C ALA A 183 9.28 -13.94 -7.40
N ASN A 184 9.22 -14.86 -8.38
CA ASN A 184 10.11 -16.01 -8.44
C ASN A 184 11.40 -15.67 -9.20
N ASP A 185 12.10 -14.62 -8.75
CA ASP A 185 13.40 -14.20 -9.26
C ASP A 185 14.36 -13.95 -8.10
N PHE A 186 15.66 -14.06 -8.38
CA PHE A 186 16.68 -13.96 -7.35
C PHE A 186 16.66 -12.62 -6.64
N ASP A 187 16.52 -11.52 -7.37
CA ASP A 187 16.62 -10.18 -6.79
C ASP A 187 15.45 -9.88 -5.84
N SER A 188 14.23 -10.28 -6.21
CA SER A 188 13.06 -10.05 -5.35
C SER A 188 13.14 -10.89 -4.08
N ILE A 189 13.58 -12.14 -4.17
CA ILE A 189 13.82 -13.02 -3.00
C ILE A 189 14.96 -12.48 -2.14
N PHE A 190 16.04 -11.97 -2.75
CA PHE A 190 17.15 -11.37 -2.03
C PHE A 190 16.71 -10.11 -1.26
N ALA A 191 15.94 -9.23 -1.90
CA ALA A 191 15.36 -8.06 -1.25
C ALA A 191 14.41 -8.47 -0.12
N MET A 192 13.53 -9.45 -0.35
CA MET A 192 12.64 -10.01 0.67
C MET A 192 13.43 -10.48 1.89
N ASN A 193 14.52 -11.23 1.69
CA ASN A 193 15.34 -11.73 2.81
C ASN A 193 15.93 -10.58 3.65
N ARG A 194 16.37 -9.48 3.03
CA ARG A 194 16.84 -8.28 3.75
C ARG A 194 15.72 -7.62 4.56
N ILE A 195 14.52 -7.55 4.00
CA ILE A 195 13.34 -7.01 4.68
C ILE A 195 12.95 -7.89 5.88
N VAL A 196 12.97 -9.22 5.72
CA VAL A 196 12.71 -10.17 6.82
C VAL A 196 13.70 -9.95 7.97
N GLN A 197 14.99 -9.80 7.66
CA GLN A 197 16.00 -9.50 8.69
C GLN A 197 15.74 -8.16 9.39
N ALA A 198 15.35 -7.12 8.63
CA ALA A 198 15.04 -5.82 9.21
C ALA A 198 13.80 -5.84 10.12
N ILE A 199 12.77 -6.60 9.76
CA ILE A 199 11.59 -6.81 10.61
C ILE A 199 11.97 -7.60 11.86
N GLY A 200 12.74 -8.68 11.72
CA GLY A 200 13.17 -9.52 12.84
C GLY A 200 14.07 -8.78 13.84
N ALA A 201 14.88 -7.82 13.38
CA ALA A 201 15.70 -6.98 14.26
C ALA A 201 14.90 -5.95 15.08
N LYS A 202 13.63 -5.70 14.71
CA LYS A 202 12.71 -4.81 15.43
C LYS A 202 11.70 -5.54 16.33
N ALA A 203 11.55 -6.86 16.17
CA ALA A 203 10.57 -7.68 16.88
C ALA A 203 11.03 -8.04 18.31
#